data_AF-A0A6N9YTV7-F1
#
_entry.id   AF-A0A6N9YTV7-F1
#
_cell.length_a   1.000
_cell.length_b   1.000
_cell.length_c   1.000
_cell.angle_alpha   90.00
_cell.angle_beta   90.00
_cell.angle_gamma   90.00
#
_symmetry.space_group_name_H-M   'P 1'
#
loop_
_entity.id
_entity.type
_entity.pdbx_description
1 polymer ?
#
loop_
_entity_poly.entity_id
_entity_poly.type
_entity_poly.pdbx_seq_one_letter_code
_entity_poly.pdbx_strand_id
1 'polypeptide(L)'
;MTPPGPTRETAAGRAYLDLRRLANRHRRQSAEYFTLYALEGFLGRLARSQHAADFVLKGGVLMAAFAARRPTRDIDLAAAGFRNDVHDVTQRVKAIAALDTGDGLVFGSESVSGTVIRDDDYYSW
;
A
#
# COMPACT_ATOMS: atom_id res chain seq x y z
N MET A 1 3.24 25.00 -15.46
CA MET A 1 4.04 25.40 -14.29
C MET A 1 4.50 24.13 -13.60
N THR A 2 5.79 23.81 -13.59
CA THR A 2 6.31 22.61 -12.93
C THR A 2 6.15 22.79 -11.42
N PRO A 3 5.62 21.81 -10.68
CA PRO A 3 5.55 21.93 -9.23
C PRO A 3 6.96 22.14 -8.66
N PRO A 4 7.11 22.94 -7.59
CA PRO A 4 8.40 23.14 -6.95
C PRO A 4 8.98 21.79 -6.50
N GLY A 5 10.31 21.67 -6.54
CA GLY A 5 11.00 20.46 -6.12
C GLY A 5 10.72 20.12 -4.64
N PRO A 6 10.97 18.86 -4.24
CA PRO A 6 10.68 18.41 -2.87
C PRO A 6 11.54 19.17 -1.85
N THR A 7 10.90 19.80 -0.86
CA THR A 7 11.55 20.52 0.24
C THR A 7 11.41 19.75 1.56
N ARG A 8 12.21 20.08 2.58
CA ARG A 8 12.04 19.48 3.92
C ARG A 8 10.91 20.11 4.75
N GLU A 9 10.21 21.10 4.22
CA GLU A 9 9.14 21.82 4.91
C GLU A 9 7.87 20.97 5.01
N THR A 10 7.59 20.12 4.02
CA THR A 10 6.43 19.23 3.98
C THR A 10 6.76 17.80 4.41
N ALA A 11 5.78 17.05 4.91
CA ALA A 11 5.94 15.63 5.23
C ALA A 11 6.34 14.81 3.99
N ALA A 12 5.66 15.05 2.86
CA ALA A 12 5.93 14.40 1.58
C ALA A 12 7.37 14.65 1.11
N GLY A 13 7.84 15.88 1.18
CA GLY A 13 9.21 16.22 0.75
C GLY A 13 10.27 15.68 1.70
N ARG A 14 10.03 15.64 3.02
CA ARG A 14 10.90 14.93 3.97
C ARG A 14 11.00 13.44 3.64
N ALA A 15 9.86 12.75 3.50
CA ALA A 15 9.82 11.33 3.16
C ALA A 15 10.55 11.05 1.85
N TYR A 16 10.29 11.82 0.79
CA TYR A 16 10.96 11.69 -0.50
C TYR A 16 12.49 11.80 -0.38
N LEU A 17 12.98 12.86 0.29
CA LEU A 17 14.41 13.12 0.44
C LEU A 17 15.09 12.07 1.32
N ASP A 18 14.41 11.57 2.34
CA ASP A 18 14.96 10.59 3.28
C ASP A 18 15.01 9.18 2.66
N LEU A 19 13.98 8.78 1.92
CA LEU A 19 13.96 7.53 1.15
C LEU A 19 15.00 7.53 0.02
N ARG A 20 15.15 8.64 -0.71
CA ARG A 20 16.19 8.78 -1.75
C ARG A 20 17.59 8.63 -1.15
N ARG A 21 17.85 9.28 0.00
CA ARG A 21 19.12 9.15 0.72
C ARG A 21 19.35 7.73 1.22
N LEU A 22 18.32 7.07 1.74
CA LEU A 22 18.40 5.69 2.21
C LEU A 22 18.73 4.73 1.05
N ALA A 23 18.01 4.83 -0.07
CA ALA A 23 18.27 4.03 -1.26
C ALA A 23 19.71 4.17 -1.77
N ASN A 24 20.23 5.40 -1.81
CA ASN A 24 21.61 5.68 -2.20
C ASN A 24 22.62 5.01 -1.26
N ARG A 25 22.42 5.09 0.06
CA ARG A 25 23.29 4.42 1.04
C ARG A 25 23.32 2.91 0.85
N HIS A 26 22.19 2.31 0.50
CA HIS A 26 22.09 0.88 0.22
C HIS A 26 22.51 0.50 -1.20
N ARG A 27 22.88 1.45 -2.07
CA ARG A 27 23.17 1.24 -3.50
C ARG A 27 22.02 0.53 -4.23
N ARG A 28 20.77 0.90 -3.90
CA ARG A 28 19.54 0.36 -4.50
C ARG A 28 18.77 1.46 -5.23
N GLN A 29 17.83 1.06 -6.07
CA GLN A 29 16.98 2.00 -6.80
C GLN A 29 16.00 2.70 -5.84
N SER A 30 15.86 4.02 -5.91
CA SER A 30 14.94 4.78 -5.05
C SER A 30 13.47 4.38 -5.25
N ALA A 31 13.10 3.94 -6.46
CA ALA A 31 11.76 3.47 -6.77
C ALA A 31 11.30 2.33 -5.85
N GLU A 32 12.19 1.41 -5.47
CA GLU A 32 11.86 0.32 -4.56
C GLU A 32 11.46 0.82 -3.17
N TYR A 33 12.18 1.84 -2.66
CA TYR A 33 11.87 2.45 -1.37
C TYR A 33 10.59 3.25 -1.41
N PHE A 34 10.31 3.93 -2.51
CA PHE A 34 9.03 4.62 -2.70
C PHE A 34 7.85 3.64 -2.75
N THR A 35 8.00 2.51 -3.46
CA THR A 35 6.99 1.44 -3.47
C THR A 35 6.77 0.90 -2.07
N LEU A 36 7.83 0.47 -1.36
CA LEU A 36 7.68 -0.07 -0.01
C LEU A 36 7.03 0.94 0.94
N TYR A 37 7.42 2.22 0.87
CA TYR A 37 6.83 3.26 1.70
C TYR A 37 5.34 3.46 1.42
N ALA A 38 4.91 3.39 0.15
CA ALA A 38 3.50 3.46 -0.21
C ALA A 38 2.72 2.23 0.31
N LEU A 39 3.29 1.02 0.20
CA LEU A 39 2.65 -0.20 0.72
C LEU A 39 2.52 -0.15 2.26
N GLU A 40 3.58 0.25 2.96
CA GLU A 40 3.58 0.45 4.41
C GLU A 40 2.58 1.55 4.83
N GLY A 41 2.52 2.64 4.08
CA GLY A 41 1.57 3.73 4.30
C GLY A 41 0.11 3.30 4.15
N PHE A 42 -0.21 2.43 3.18
CA PHE A 42 -1.54 1.85 3.06
C PHE A 42 -1.85 0.91 4.24
N LEU A 43 -0.92 0.03 4.62
CA LEU A 43 -1.11 -0.85 5.78
C LEU A 43 -1.27 -0.06 7.09
N GLY A 44 -0.54 1.04 7.24
CA GLY A 44 -0.67 1.96 8.37
C GLY A 44 -2.05 2.61 8.46
N ARG A 45 -2.68 2.90 7.31
CA ARG A 45 -4.07 3.37 7.22
C ARG A 45 -5.06 2.24 7.55
N LEU A 46 -4.87 1.04 6.97
CA LEU A 46 -5.70 -0.13 7.24
C LEU A 46 -5.75 -0.43 8.74
N ALA A 47 -4.60 -0.47 9.40
CA ALA A 47 -4.48 -0.75 10.84
C ALA A 47 -5.16 0.30 11.74
N ARG A 48 -5.37 1.53 11.25
CA ARG A 48 -6.07 2.61 11.96
C ARG A 48 -7.54 2.75 11.58
N SER A 49 -7.97 2.03 10.54
CA SER A 49 -9.34 2.08 10.04
C SER A 49 -10.27 1.19 10.88
N GLN A 50 -11.56 1.42 10.76
CA GLN A 50 -12.58 0.51 11.28
C GLN A 50 -12.53 -0.90 10.64
N HIS A 51 -11.80 -1.07 9.53
CA HIS A 51 -11.66 -2.32 8.78
C HIS A 51 -10.42 -3.12 9.18
N ALA A 52 -9.69 -2.73 10.23
CA ALA A 52 -8.46 -3.40 10.63
C ALA A 52 -8.64 -4.91 10.89
N ALA A 53 -9.79 -5.30 11.43
CA ALA A 53 -10.14 -6.71 11.69
C ALA A 53 -10.74 -7.43 10.49
N ASP A 54 -11.10 -6.71 9.42
CA ASP A 54 -11.73 -7.28 8.22
C ASP A 54 -10.68 -7.91 7.27
N PHE A 55 -9.39 -7.66 7.50
CA PHE A 55 -8.31 -8.09 6.60
C PHE A 55 -7.15 -8.73 7.35
N VAL A 56 -6.64 -9.84 6.79
CA VAL A 56 -5.41 -10.51 7.28
C VAL A 56 -4.30 -10.36 6.24
N LEU A 57 -3.17 -9.78 6.66
CA LEU A 57 -1.99 -9.64 5.80
C LEU A 57 -1.34 -10.99 5.51
N LYS A 58 -1.00 -11.23 4.25
CA LYS A 58 -0.26 -12.40 3.78
C LYS A 58 0.77 -12.00 2.72
N GLY A 59 1.44 -13.00 2.14
CA GLY A 59 2.25 -12.81 0.93
C GLY A 59 3.56 -12.02 1.12
N GLY A 60 3.99 -11.35 0.06
CA GLY A 60 5.34 -10.78 -0.06
C GLY A 60 5.66 -9.69 0.95
N VAL A 61 4.71 -8.81 1.25
CA VAL A 61 4.89 -7.73 2.23
C VAL A 61 5.06 -8.28 3.65
N LEU A 62 4.31 -9.33 4.02
CA LEU A 62 4.52 -10.01 5.30
C LEU A 62 5.94 -10.58 5.39
N MET A 63 6.41 -11.23 4.34
CA MET A 63 7.77 -11.81 4.31
C MET A 63 8.86 -10.74 4.37
N ALA A 64 8.63 -9.58 3.75
CA ALA A 64 9.56 -8.45 3.82
C ALA A 64 9.75 -7.92 5.25
N ALA A 65 8.72 -7.98 6.10
CA ALA A 65 8.80 -7.62 7.52
C ALA A 65 9.73 -8.56 8.32
N PHE A 66 9.87 -9.82 7.91
CA PHE A 66 10.78 -10.81 8.51
C PHE A 66 12.17 -10.84 7.86
N ALA A 67 12.60 -9.75 7.23
CA ALA A 67 13.88 -9.60 6.54
C ALA A 67 14.12 -10.56 5.36
N ALA A 68 13.13 -11.35 4.94
CA ALA A 68 13.13 -12.15 3.72
C ALA A 68 12.73 -11.27 2.51
N ARG A 69 13.47 -10.17 2.29
CA ARG A 69 13.13 -9.12 1.33
C ARG A 69 13.29 -9.60 -0.11
N ARG A 70 12.20 -10.06 -0.71
CA ARG A 70 12.05 -10.07 -2.18
C ARG A 70 11.41 -8.75 -2.63
N PRO A 71 11.67 -8.28 -3.86
CA PRO A 71 10.90 -7.17 -4.44
C PRO A 71 9.40 -7.53 -4.42
N THR A 72 8.60 -6.73 -3.73
CA THR A 72 7.13 -6.83 -3.70
C THR A 72 6.55 -5.50 -4.14
N ARG A 73 5.47 -5.54 -4.91
CA ARG A 73 4.84 -4.35 -5.51
C ARG A 73 3.37 -4.22 -5.12
N ASP A 74 2.90 -5.15 -4.31
CA ASP A 74 1.51 -5.47 -4.07
C ASP A 74 1.32 -5.91 -2.62
N ILE A 75 0.10 -5.71 -2.10
CA ILE A 75 -0.30 -6.17 -0.77
C ILE A 75 -1.29 -7.30 -0.96
N ASP A 76 -0.97 -8.47 -0.43
CA ASP A 76 -1.92 -9.58 -0.35
C ASP A 76 -2.69 -9.51 0.97
N LEU A 77 -4.02 -9.42 0.88
CA LEU A 77 -4.91 -9.51 2.03
C LEU A 77 -5.90 -10.67 1.84
N ALA A 78 -6.22 -11.37 2.91
CA ALA A 78 -7.40 -12.23 2.98
C ALA A 78 -8.53 -11.46 3.64
N ALA A 79 -9.70 -11.42 3.00
CA ALA A 79 -10.91 -10.86 3.58
C ALA A 79 -11.47 -11.80 4.66
N ALA A 80 -11.85 -11.25 5.80
CA ALA A 80 -12.51 -11.94 6.90
C ALA A 80 -13.68 -11.09 7.40
N GLY A 81 -14.82 -11.71 7.70
CA GLY A 81 -15.94 -10.99 8.33
C GLY A 81 -16.77 -10.07 7.43
N PHE A 82 -16.59 -10.09 6.11
CA PHE A 82 -17.45 -9.37 5.15
C PHE A 82 -17.57 -10.11 3.81
N ARG A 83 -18.48 -9.67 2.93
CA ARG A 83 -18.63 -10.28 1.59
C ARG A 83 -17.39 -9.97 0.76
N ASN A 84 -16.69 -11.00 0.32
CA ASN A 84 -15.51 -10.86 -0.50
C ASN A 84 -15.87 -10.68 -1.98
N ASP A 85 -16.72 -9.69 -2.27
CA ASP A 85 -17.06 -9.27 -3.62
C ASP A 85 -16.42 -7.93 -3.98
N VAL A 86 -16.32 -7.65 -5.28
CA VAL A 86 -15.60 -6.49 -5.81
C VAL A 86 -16.14 -5.18 -5.25
N HIS A 87 -17.46 -5.08 -5.05
CA HIS A 87 -18.07 -3.84 -4.57
C HIS A 87 -17.65 -3.56 -3.13
N ASP A 88 -17.86 -4.51 -2.23
CA ASP A 88 -17.57 -4.34 -0.80
C ASP A 88 -16.07 -4.15 -0.53
N VAL A 89 -15.21 -4.88 -1.25
CA VAL A 89 -13.75 -4.70 -1.19
C VAL A 89 -13.36 -3.30 -1.66
N THR A 90 -13.90 -2.85 -2.80
CA THR A 90 -13.57 -1.52 -3.34
C THR A 90 -13.96 -0.40 -2.38
N GLN A 91 -15.15 -0.45 -1.79
CA GLN A 91 -15.59 0.58 -0.84
C GLN A 91 -14.69 0.65 0.40
N ARG A 92 -14.24 -0.50 0.91
CA ARG A 92 -13.31 -0.57 2.04
C ARG A 92 -11.94 0.00 1.68
N VAL A 93 -11.37 -0.40 0.54
CA VAL A 93 -10.08 0.13 0.08
C VAL A 93 -10.16 1.64 -0.13
N LYS A 94 -11.27 2.16 -0.69
CA LYS A 94 -11.53 3.61 -0.81
C LYS A 94 -11.49 4.31 0.55
N ALA A 95 -12.23 3.79 1.52
CA ALA A 95 -12.30 4.37 2.86
C ALA A 95 -10.93 4.34 3.57
N ILE A 96 -10.18 3.25 3.43
CA ILE A 96 -8.82 3.13 3.99
C ILE A 96 -7.87 4.13 3.33
N ALA A 97 -7.88 4.20 1.99
CA ALA A 97 -7.00 5.09 1.23
C ALA A 97 -7.25 6.58 1.53
N ALA A 98 -8.49 6.94 1.88
CA ALA A 98 -8.87 8.31 2.21
C ALA A 98 -8.40 8.78 3.60
N LEU A 99 -7.91 7.88 4.45
CA LEU A 99 -7.42 8.27 5.78
C LEU A 99 -6.14 9.11 5.68
N ASP A 100 -6.17 10.30 6.29
CA ASP A 100 -4.97 11.11 6.48
C ASP A 100 -4.22 10.64 7.73
N THR A 101 -2.96 10.27 7.53
CA THR A 101 -2.04 9.82 8.58
C THR A 101 -0.87 10.78 8.79
N GLY A 102 -0.81 11.90 8.05
CA GLY A 102 0.27 12.88 8.14
C GLY A 102 1.63 12.38 7.64
N ASP A 103 1.68 11.22 6.98
CA ASP A 103 2.91 10.63 6.43
C ASP A 103 3.35 11.26 5.09
N GLY A 104 2.54 12.14 4.51
CA GLY A 104 2.84 12.79 3.25
C GLY A 104 2.56 11.93 2.02
N LEU A 105 1.94 10.76 2.17
CA LEU A 105 1.35 10.01 1.07
C LEU A 105 -0.06 10.52 0.77
N VAL A 106 -0.35 10.65 -0.52
CA VAL A 106 -1.70 10.98 -1.02
C VAL A 106 -2.13 9.84 -1.93
N PHE A 107 -3.16 9.11 -1.51
CA PHE A 107 -3.78 8.08 -2.34
C PHE A 107 -4.98 8.69 -3.08
N GLY A 108 -5.11 8.38 -4.36
CA GLY A 108 -6.30 8.74 -5.12
C GLY A 108 -7.47 7.83 -4.78
N SER A 109 -8.13 8.02 -3.63
CA SER A 109 -9.25 7.19 -3.18
C SER A 109 -10.33 7.02 -4.25
N GLU A 110 -10.65 8.08 -4.99
CA GLU A 110 -11.67 8.02 -6.03
C GLU A 110 -11.28 7.20 -7.25
N SER A 111 -9.98 6.95 -7.44
CA SER A 111 -9.45 6.14 -8.54
C SER A 111 -9.43 4.63 -8.25
N VAL A 112 -9.81 4.21 -7.04
CA VAL A 112 -9.85 2.78 -6.69
C VAL A 112 -10.93 2.07 -7.50
N SER A 113 -10.51 1.01 -8.17
CA SER A 113 -11.36 0.06 -8.90
C SER A 113 -10.97 -1.37 -8.51
N GLY A 114 -11.86 -2.32 -8.79
CA GLY A 114 -11.63 -3.73 -8.51
C GLY A 114 -12.13 -4.60 -9.66
N THR A 115 -11.50 -5.75 -9.81
CA THR A 115 -11.88 -6.80 -10.76
C THR A 115 -11.71 -8.16 -10.10
N VAL A 116 -12.42 -9.16 -10.59
CA VAL A 116 -12.19 -10.55 -10.20
C VAL A 116 -10.99 -11.07 -11.00
N ILE A 117 -10.02 -11.68 -10.31
CA ILE A 117 -8.79 -12.23 -10.92
C ILE A 117 -8.75 -13.77 -10.95
N ARG A 118 -9.92 -14.43 -10.83
CA ARG A 118 -9.99 -15.90 -10.90
C ARG A 118 -9.74 -16.35 -12.33
N ASP A 119 -8.84 -17.32 -12.51
CA ASP A 119 -8.82 -18.19 -13.68
C ASP A 119 -10.07 -19.10 -13.63
N ASP A 120 -10.69 -19.34 -14.79
CA ASP A 120 -11.92 -20.13 -14.96
C ASP A 120 -11.78 -21.62 -14.59
N ASP A 121 -10.61 -22.08 -14.17
CA ASP A 121 -10.37 -23.46 -13.75
C ASP A 121 -10.84 -23.67 -12.30
N TYR A 122 -12.17 -23.72 -12.20
CA TYR A 122 -12.90 -24.38 -11.14
C TYR A 122 -12.18 -25.66 -10.70
N TYR A 123 -12.03 -25.83 -9.39
CA TYR A 123 -12.02 -27.16 -8.80
C TYR A 123 -13.33 -27.85 -9.20
N SER A 124 -13.29 -28.59 -10.30
CA SER A 124 -14.23 -29.64 -10.62
C SER A 124 -14.09 -30.70 -9.54
N TRP A 125 -15.17 -30.85 -8.76
CA TRP A 125 -15.33 -31.92 -7.79
C TRP A 125 -15.70 -33.21 -8.52
#